data_AF-A0A7Y7B5V6-F1
#
_entry.id   AF-A0A7Y7B5V6-F1
#
_cell.length_a   1.000
_cell.length_b   1.000
_cell.length_c   1.000
_cell.angle_alpha   90.00
_cell.angle_beta   90.00
_cell.angle_gamma   90.00
#
_symmetry.space_group_name_H-M   'P 1'
#
loop_
_entity.id
_entity.type
_entity.pdbx_description
1 polymer ?
#
loop_
_entity_poly.entity_id
_entity_poly.type
_entity_poly.pdbx_seq_one_letter_code
_entity_poly.pdbx_strand_id
1 'polypeptide(L)' 'MQSPSDSPARHDAAALNAEIRAFLSARRDRALTREERAEYEALRARWVEAVRAGLGTAA' A
#
# COMPACT_ATOMS: atom_id res chain seq x y z
N MET A 1 -21.70 -7.09 19.08
CA MET A 1 -20.92 -6.21 18.18
C MET A 1 -19.60 -6.90 17.87
N GLN A 2 -19.55 -7.77 16.86
CA GLN A 2 -18.27 -8.33 16.42
C GLN A 2 -17.50 -7.22 15.72
N SER A 3 -16.39 -6.78 16.31
CA SER A 3 -15.39 -6.02 15.58
C SER A 3 -14.92 -6.89 14.41
N PRO A 4 -14.94 -6.39 13.16
CA PRO A 4 -14.32 -7.13 12.08
C PRO A 4 -12.85 -7.29 12.47
N SER A 5 -12.40 -8.53 12.66
CA SER A 5 -10.99 -8.83 12.88
C SER A 5 -10.21 -8.23 11.72
N ASP A 6 -9.50 -7.13 11.97
CA ASP A 6 -8.61 -6.54 11.00
C ASP A 6 -7.44 -7.52 10.88
N SER A 7 -7.49 -8.39 9.87
CA SER A 7 -6.43 -9.35 9.64
C SER A 7 -5.11 -8.60 9.46
N PRO A 8 -3.98 -9.08 10.00
CA PRO A 8 -2.69 -8.39 9.91
C PRO A 8 -2.32 -8.02 8.47
N ALA A 9 -2.67 -8.85 7.48
CA ALA A 9 -2.48 -8.54 6.07
C ALA A 9 -3.28 -7.31 5.57
N ARG A 10 -4.48 -7.08 6.11
CA ARG A 10 -5.31 -5.90 5.80
C ARG A 10 -4.74 -4.64 6.44
N HIS A 11 -4.23 -4.76 7.67
CA HIS A 11 -3.49 -3.70 8.35
C HIS A 11 -2.23 -3.31 7.57
N ASP A 12 -1.47 -4.30 7.07
CA ASP A 12 -0.27 -4.08 6.26
C ASP A 12 -0.61 -3.38 4.93
N ALA A 13 -1.70 -3.78 4.27
CA ALA A 13 -2.18 -3.11 3.06
C ALA A 13 -2.61 -1.66 3.32
N ALA A 14 -3.24 -1.38 4.46
CA ALA A 14 -3.64 -0.02 4.83
C ALA A 14 -2.42 0.88 5.11
N ALA A 15 -1.42 0.36 5.83
CA ALA A 15 -0.16 1.07 6.10
C ALA A 15 0.60 1.40 4.80
N LEU A 16 0.77 0.42 3.91
CA LEU A 16 1.43 0.62 2.62
C LEU A 16 0.69 1.63 1.73
N ASN A 17 -0.64 1.64 1.75
CA ASN A 17 -1.43 2.64 1.02
C ASN A 17 -1.26 4.05 1.60
N ALA A 18 -1.12 4.19 2.93
CA ALA A 18 -0.83 5.47 3.55
C ALA A 18 0.57 5.99 3.15
N GLU A 19 1.58 5.11 3.12
CA GLU A 19 2.94 5.43 2.64
C GLU A 19 2.94 5.89 1.18
N ILE A 20 2.22 5.18 0.29
CA ILE A 20 2.08 5.57 -1.13
C ILE A 20 1.46 6.97 -1.25
N ARG A 21 0.40 7.25 -0.47
CA ARG A 21 -0.26 8.57 -0.48
C ARG A 21 0.67 9.67 0.01
N ALA A 22 1.41 9.43 1.08
CA ALA A 22 2.40 10.38 1.59
C ALA A 22 3.50 10.64 0.55
N PHE A 23 4.01 9.58 -0.09
CA PHE A 23 5.02 9.65 -1.13
C PHE A 23 4.59 10.54 -2.31
N LEU A 24 3.36 10.31 -2.81
CA LEU A 24 2.79 11.07 -3.93
C LEU A 24 2.43 12.50 -3.52
N SER A 25 1.87 12.69 -2.32
CA SER A 25 1.49 14.02 -1.82
C SER A 25 2.70 14.94 -1.68
N ALA A 26 3.85 14.42 -1.23
CA ALA A 26 5.10 15.18 -1.13
C ALA A 26 5.66 15.63 -2.50
N ARG A 27 5.14 15.08 -3.60
CA ARG A 27 5.65 15.28 -4.97
C ARG A 27 4.58 15.73 -5.95
N ARG A 28 3.40 16.15 -5.47
CA ARG A 28 2.21 16.38 -6.32
C ARG A 28 2.41 17.43 -7.42
N ASP A 29 3.30 18.41 -7.18
CA ASP A 29 3.49 19.57 -8.06
C ASP A 29 4.58 19.33 -9.12
N ARG A 30 5.15 18.12 -9.19
CA ARG A 30 6.16 17.76 -10.21
C ARG A 30 6.05 16.31 -10.66
N ALA A 31 6.64 16.02 -11.82
CA ALA A 31 6.82 14.65 -12.26
C ALA A 31 7.81 13.90 -11.34
N LEU A 32 7.58 12.59 -11.16
CA LEU A 32 8.52 11.69 -10.50
C LEU A 32 9.76 11.51 -11.37
N THR A 33 10.94 11.52 -10.74
CA THR A 33 12.17 11.06 -11.39
C THR A 33 12.10 9.56 -11.65
N ARG A 34 13.09 9.03 -12.36
CA ARG A 34 13.19 7.59 -12.62
C ARG A 34 13.36 6.81 -11.32
N GLU A 35 14.16 7.31 -10.40
CA GLU A 35 14.42 6.71 -9.09
C GLU A 35 13.16 6.71 -8.22
N GLU A 36 12.44 7.83 -8.20
CA GLU A 36 11.17 7.96 -7.48
C GLU A 36 10.08 7.08 -8.06
N ARG A 37 10.07 6.88 -9.38
CA ARG A 37 9.18 5.92 -10.03
C ARG A 37 9.49 4.49 -9.59
N ALA A 38 10.77 4.12 -9.50
CA ALA A 38 11.16 2.80 -9.01
C ALA A 38 10.77 2.59 -7.54
N GLU A 39 10.91 3.63 -6.70
CA GLU A 39 10.46 3.60 -5.30
C GLU A 39 8.94 3.43 -5.18
N TYR A 40 8.18 4.20 -5.98
CA TYR A 40 6.72 4.05 -6.06
C TYR A 40 6.31 2.65 -6.53
N GLU A 41 6.98 2.09 -7.54
CA GLU A 41 6.69 0.75 -8.04
C GLU A 41 6.97 -0.33 -6.99
N ALA A 42 8.04 -0.18 -6.20
CA ALA A 42 8.35 -1.08 -5.09
C ALA A 42 7.28 -1.01 -3.98
N LEU A 43 6.86 0.20 -3.58
CA LEU A 43 5.77 0.40 -2.61
C LEU A 43 4.46 -0.21 -3.13
N ARG A 44 4.13 0.03 -4.40
CA ARG A 44 2.93 -0.50 -5.04
C ARG A 44 2.96 -2.03 -5.14
N ALA A 45 4.10 -2.64 -5.45
CA ALA A 45 4.24 -4.10 -5.49
C ALA A 45 3.98 -4.71 -4.11
N ARG A 46 4.58 -4.16 -3.05
CA ARG A 46 4.33 -4.61 -1.67
C ARG A 46 2.86 -4.48 -1.29
N TRP A 47 2.21 -3.38 -1.67
CA TRP A 47 0.79 -3.18 -1.41
C TRP A 47 -0.08 -4.23 -2.11
N VAL A 48 0.19 -4.54 -3.38
CA VAL A 48 -0.53 -5.58 -4.13
C VAL A 48 -0.40 -6.94 -3.46
N GLU A 49 0.81 -7.31 -3.01
CA GLU A 49 1.03 -8.57 -2.30
C GLU A 49 0.29 -8.63 -0.96
N ALA A 50 0.29 -7.54 -0.18
CA ALA A 50 -0.48 -7.45 1.07
C ALA A 50 -2.01 -7.58 0.82
N VAL A 51 -2.53 -6.94 -0.23
CA VAL A 51 -3.93 -7.07 -0.64
C VAL A 51 -4.26 -8.50 -1.06
N ARG A 52 -3.40 -9.15 -1.83
CA ARG A 52 -3.57 -10.56 -2.24
C ARG A 52 -3.59 -11.51 -1.05
N ALA A 53 -2.67 -11.33 -0.11
CA ALA A 53 -2.67 -12.09 1.14
C ALA A 53 -3.97 -11.87 1.95
N GLY A 54 -4.44 -10.63 2.04
CA GLY A 54 -5.70 -10.29 2.71
C GLY A 54 -6.94 -10.93 2.07
N LEU A 55 -6.99 -11.03 0.74
CA LEU A 55 -8.07 -11.72 0.01
C LEU A 55 -7.98 -13.24 0.15
N GLY A 56 -6.78 -13.80 0.10
CA GLY A 56 -6.55 -15.25 0.24
C GLY A 56 -6.84 -15.79 1.65
N THR A 57 -6.77 -14.94 2.68
CA THR A 57 -7.13 -15.32 4.07
C THR A 57 -8.64 -15.29 4.32
N ALA A 58 -9.44 -14.74 3.39
CA ALA A 58 -10.89 -14.60 3.50
C ALA A 58 -11.68 -15.67 2.71
N ALA A 59 -10.98 -16.63 2.08
CA ALA A 59 -11.55 -17.69 1.24
C ALA A 59 -11.57 -19.04 1.98
#